data_AF-A0A948AKJ3-F1
#
_entry.id   AF-A0A948AKJ3-F1
#
_cell.length_a   1.000
_cell.length_b   1.000
_cell.length_c   1.000
_cell.angle_alpha   90.00
_cell.angle_beta   90.00
_cell.angle_gamma   90.00
#
_symmetry.space_group_name_H-M   'P 1'
#
loop_
_entity.id
_entity.type
_entity.pdbx_description
1 polymer ?
#
loop_
_entity_poly.entity_id
_entity_poly.type
_entity_poly.pdbx_seq_one_letter_code
_entity_poly.pdbx_strand_id
1 'polypeptide(L)' 'SEKYPQIVSRAFSELSDFVKATHPLLAEGGEWLAMKGLYPDVEVAQLKGARVKRHIKLHIPGLDADRHLIIMEMD' A
#
# COMPACT_ATOMS: atom_id res chain seq x y z
N SER A 1 -1.76 21.79 -5.15
CA SER A 1 -1.00 20.96 -4.20
C SER A 1 0.04 20.18 -4.95
N GLU A 2 1.23 20.03 -4.38
CA GLU A 2 2.28 19.16 -4.91
C GLU A 2 1.77 17.70 -4.94
N LYS A 3 2.17 16.98 -5.99
CA LYS A 3 1.79 15.58 -6.23
C LYS A 3 3.02 14.71 -6.11
N TYR A 4 2.87 13.52 -5.54
CA TYR A 4 3.97 12.61 -5.25
C TYR A 4 3.92 11.37 -6.14
N PRO A 5 5.06 10.95 -6.73
CA PRO A 5 5.13 9.72 -7.52
C PRO A 5 4.98 8.47 -6.66
N GLN A 6 5.31 8.55 -5.36
CA GLN A 6 5.10 7.45 -4.41
C GLN A 6 4.62 8.01 -3.07
N ILE A 7 3.64 7.32 -2.49
CA ILE A 7 3.12 7.61 -1.15
C ILE A 7 3.26 6.35 -0.32
N VAL A 8 3.98 6.42 0.80
CA VAL A 8 4.24 5.29 1.69
C VAL A 8 3.50 5.45 3.01
N SER A 9 2.96 4.35 3.54
CA SER A 9 2.32 4.33 4.85
C SER A 9 2.61 3.05 5.62
N ARG A 10 2.66 3.18 6.96
CA ARG A 10 2.81 2.11 7.94
C ARG A 10 1.81 2.36 9.08
N ALA A 11 1.33 1.28 9.70
CA ALA A 11 0.38 1.32 10.83
C ALA A 11 -0.97 1.95 10.46
N PHE A 12 -1.52 1.48 9.36
CA PHE A 12 -2.76 1.97 8.79
C PHE A 12 -3.84 0.85 8.79
N SER A 13 -5.11 1.23 8.95
CA SER A 13 -6.26 0.33 9.10
C SER A 13 -6.47 -0.59 7.89
N GLU A 14 -6.93 -0.06 6.75
CA GLU A 14 -7.57 -0.84 5.67
C GLU A 14 -7.24 -0.34 4.25
N LEU A 15 -6.51 -1.04 3.37
CA LEU A 15 -5.91 -0.49 2.12
C LEU A 15 -6.70 0.64 1.39
N SER A 16 -8.01 0.47 1.25
CA SER A 16 -8.95 1.47 0.70
C SER A 16 -8.96 2.84 1.41
N ASP A 17 -8.89 2.92 2.74
CA ASP A 17 -8.89 4.23 3.43
C ASP A 17 -7.58 5.00 3.16
N PHE A 18 -6.47 4.30 2.92
CA PHE A 18 -5.17 4.90 2.65
C PHE A 18 -5.17 5.48 1.24
N VAL A 19 -5.66 4.70 0.27
CA VAL A 19 -5.92 5.16 -1.09
C VAL A 19 -6.83 6.38 -1.05
N LYS A 20 -7.99 6.30 -0.41
CA LYS A 20 -8.97 7.40 -0.33
C LYS A 20 -8.37 8.67 0.29
N ALA A 21 -7.66 8.54 1.41
CA ALA A 21 -7.09 9.68 2.13
C ALA A 21 -5.98 10.39 1.34
N THR A 22 -5.24 9.65 0.51
CA THR A 22 -4.03 10.17 -0.15
C THR A 22 -4.16 10.32 -1.66
N HIS A 23 -5.28 9.90 -2.26
CA HIS A 23 -5.56 10.04 -3.69
C HIS A 23 -5.37 11.47 -4.23
N PRO A 24 -5.80 12.55 -3.54
CA PRO A 24 -5.55 13.91 -4.01
C PRO A 24 -4.07 14.30 -4.05
N LEU A 25 -3.18 13.52 -3.43
CA LEU A 25 -1.73 13.76 -3.38
C LEU A 25 -0.95 12.90 -4.37
N LEU A 26 -1.55 11.87 -4.97
CA LEU A 26 -0.85 10.98 -5.89
C LEU A 26 -0.66 11.65 -7.26
N ALA A 27 0.56 11.56 -7.79
CA ALA A 27 0.88 11.97 -9.16
C ALA A 27 0.31 10.98 -10.19
N GLU A 28 0.21 11.43 -11.45
CA GLU A 28 -0.11 10.54 -12.56
C GLU A 28 0.94 9.43 -12.67
N GLY A 29 0.49 8.18 -12.82
CA GLY A 29 1.37 7.00 -12.82
C GLY A 29 2.04 6.69 -11.47
N GLY A 30 1.63 7.36 -10.39
CA GLY A 30 2.19 7.14 -9.06
C GLY A 30 1.71 5.86 -8.38
N GLU A 31 2.37 5.52 -7.28
CA GLU A 31 2.10 4.29 -6.51
C GLU A 31 1.85 4.55 -5.02
N TRP A 32 1.02 3.71 -4.43
CA TRP A 32 0.88 3.58 -2.98
C TRP A 32 1.67 2.38 -2.46
N LEU A 33 2.42 2.59 -1.38
CA LEU A 33 3.27 1.60 -0.75
C LEU A 33 2.77 1.37 0.69
N ALA A 34 2.05 0.27 0.93
CA ALA A 34 1.52 -0.08 2.24
C ALA A 34 2.38 -1.15 2.92
N MET A 35 2.92 -0.83 4.10
CA MET A 35 3.70 -1.76 4.93
C MET A 35 2.77 -2.49 5.91
N LYS A 36 2.68 -3.81 5.80
CA LYS A 36 1.82 -4.67 6.64
C LYS A 36 2.63 -5.77 7.33
N GLY A 37 2.19 -6.18 8.53
CA GLY A 37 2.79 -7.28 9.28
C GLY A 37 2.33 -8.66 8.79
N LEU A 38 1.08 -8.75 8.33
CA LEU A 38 0.51 -9.94 7.69
C LEU A 38 0.04 -9.56 6.30
N TYR A 39 -0.06 -10.53 5.39
CA TYR A 39 -0.68 -10.29 4.09
C TYR A 39 -2.19 -9.97 4.27
N PRO A 40 -2.69 -8.85 3.73
CA PRO A 40 -4.06 -8.42 3.97
C PRO A 40 -5.05 -8.97 2.92
N ASP A 41 -5.29 -10.28 2.89
CA ASP A 41 -6.15 -10.94 1.87
C ASP A 41 -7.53 -10.27 1.72
N VAL A 42 -8.19 -10.01 2.84
CA VAL A 42 -9.54 -9.41 2.88
C VAL A 42 -9.52 -7.98 2.34
N GLU A 43 -8.54 -7.17 2.74
CA GLU A 43 -8.44 -5.78 2.32
C GLU A 43 -8.11 -5.68 0.82
N VAL A 44 -7.27 -6.59 0.31
CA VAL A 44 -6.94 -6.66 -1.12
C VAL A 44 -8.18 -7.01 -1.94
N ALA A 45 -8.97 -7.99 -1.49
CA ALA A 45 -10.22 -8.37 -2.16
C ALA A 45 -11.28 -7.26 -2.14
N GLN A 46 -11.21 -6.35 -1.17
CA GLN A 46 -12.14 -5.23 -1.00
C GLN A 46 -11.56 -3.86 -1.42
N LEU A 47 -10.39 -3.86 -2.07
CA LEU A 47 -9.71 -2.63 -2.48
C LEU A 47 -10.56 -1.85 -3.49
N LYS A 48 -10.68 -0.53 -3.29
CA LYS A 48 -11.44 0.35 -4.17
C LYS A 48 -10.61 1.55 -4.63
N GLY A 49 -10.68 1.87 -5.92
CA GLY A 49 -10.01 3.03 -6.52
C GLY A 49 -8.50 2.83 -6.73
N ALA A 50 -8.05 1.58 -6.62
CA ALA A 50 -6.69 1.13 -6.85
C ALA A 50 -6.69 -0.39 -7.01
N ARG A 51 -5.62 -0.90 -7.61
CA ARG A 51 -5.33 -2.34 -7.70
C ARG A 51 -3.96 -2.65 -7.18
N VAL A 52 -3.80 -3.86 -6.65
CA VAL A 52 -2.48 -4.37 -6.27
C VAL A 52 -1.64 -4.59 -7.52
N LYS A 53 -0.56 -3.83 -7.65
CA LYS A 53 0.44 -4.00 -8.70
C LYS A 53 1.43 -5.10 -8.35
N ARG A 54 1.87 -5.12 -7.10
CA ARG A 54 2.89 -6.06 -6.63
C ARG A 54 2.80 -6.27 -5.13
N HIS A 55 3.04 -7.50 -4.69
CA HIS A 55 3.28 -7.83 -3.30
C HIS A 55 4.72 -8.31 -3.13
N ILE A 56 5.41 -7.79 -2.12
CA ILE A 56 6.76 -8.20 -1.73
C ILE A 56 6.74 -8.67 -0.28
N LYS A 57 7.06 -9.94 -0.04
CA LYS A 57 7.38 -10.42 1.31
C LYS A 57 8.81 -9.98 1.64
N LEU A 58 8.98 -9.24 2.72
CA LEU A 58 10.26 -8.70 3.16
C LEU A 58 10.90 -9.67 4.15
N HIS A 59 12.18 -9.99 3.92
CA HIS A 59 13.01 -10.64 4.90
C HIS A 59 13.74 -9.57 5.71
N ILE A 60 13.46 -9.49 7.02
CA ILE A 60 14.08 -8.51 7.91
C ILE A 60 15.09 -9.24 8.82
N PRO A 61 16.40 -8.96 8.70
CA PRO A 61 17.41 -9.58 9.53
C PRO A 61 17.13 -9.37 11.02
N GLY A 62 17.20 -10.46 11.81
CA GLY A 62 17.01 -10.40 13.26
C GLY A 62 15.57 -10.23 13.73
N LEU A 63 14.59 -10.30 12.83
CA LEU A 63 13.16 -10.27 13.17
C LEU A 63 12.49 -11.58 12.74
N ASP A 64 12.03 -12.35 13.73
CA ASP A 64 11.22 -13.56 13.50
C ASP A 64 9.74 -13.20 13.34
N ALA A 65 9.44 -12.40 12.31
CA ALA A 65 8.08 -12.03 11.97
C ALA A 65 7.95 -11.68 10.50
N ASP A 66 6.79 -12.01 9.94
CA ASP A 66 6.46 -11.67 8.56
C ASP A 66 6.33 -10.15 8.37
N ARG A 67 6.80 -9.67 7.21
CA ARG A 67 6.63 -8.28 6.78
C ARG A 67 6.30 -8.27 5.29
N HIS A 68 5.37 -7.41 4.92
CA HIS A 68 4.80 -7.34 3.58
C HIS A 68 4.81 -5.89 3.12
N LEU A 69 5.23 -5.66 1.89
CA LEU A 69 5.03 -4.42 1.16
C LEU A 69 4.00 -4.67 0.06
N ILE A 70 2.88 -3.98 0.13
CA ILE A 70 1.84 -4.00 -0.90
C ILE A 70 2.00 -2.73 -1.74
N ILE A 71 2.31 -2.90 -3.02
CA ILE A 71 2.41 -1.81 -3.99
C ILE A 71 1.12 -1.78 -4.77
N MET A 72 0.44 -0.64 -4.77
CA MET A 72 -0.82 -0.41 -5.45
C MET A 72 -0.67 0.75 -6.43
N GLU A 73 -1.41 0.70 -7.52
CA GLU A 73 -1.51 1.79 -8.49
C GLU A 73 -2.98 2.10 -8.75
N MET A 74 -3.24 3.26 -9.35
CA MET A 74 -4.60 3.66 -9.72
C MET A 74 -5.19 2.62 -10.69
N ASP A 75 -6.48 2.31 -10.51
CA ASP A 75 -7.23 1.39 -11.40
C ASP A 75 -7.23 1.88 -12.85
#